data_AF-A0A1H8DWL6-F1
#
_entry.id   AF-A0A1H8DWL6-F1
#
_cell.length_a   1.000
_cell.length_b   1.000
_cell.length_c   1.000
_cell.angle_alpha   90.00
_cell.angle_beta   90.00
_cell.angle_gamma   90.00
#
_symmetry.space_group_name_H-M   'P 1'
#
loop_
_entity.id
_entity.type
_entity.pdbx_description
1 polymer ?
#
loop_
_entity_poly.entity_id
_entity_poly.type
_entity_poly.pdbx_seq_one_letter_code
_entity_poly.pdbx_strand_id
1 'polypeptide(L)'
;MEKVWNKVYYNIYLFEVNTTYAFRTILNFIFSPITKINFLKKSLEKKGSSFKHIDDIALKVSNNREYGKSINFANIQIGGLLVILEYCLFNFLQALLGKSLIQYVWEYNRIYTLCFIIIMLLIPYIINNKLLWENDKYLKYFEEFDQDSKHVRYKWAWISLGIIASIILLFILSLIVTIKVLG
;
A
#
# COMPACT_ATOMS: atom_id res chain seq x y z
N MET A 1 -2.69 5.17 19.08
CA MET A 1 -2.47 4.13 18.06
C MET A 1 -3.14 4.50 16.74
N GLU A 2 -4.45 4.77 16.75
CA GLU A 2 -5.24 5.15 15.56
C GLU A 2 -4.64 6.31 14.73
N LYS A 3 -4.35 7.47 15.35
CA LYS A 3 -3.77 8.63 14.65
C LYS A 3 -2.41 8.33 14.02
N VAL A 4 -1.57 7.51 14.67
CA VAL A 4 -0.26 7.11 14.15
C VAL A 4 -0.42 6.20 12.93
N TRP A 5 -1.34 5.23 13.00
CA TRP A 5 -1.61 4.33 11.88
C TRP A 5 -2.20 5.09 10.68
N ASN A 6 -3.09 6.05 10.93
CA ASN A 6 -3.59 6.97 9.90
C ASN A 6 -2.48 7.84 9.31
N LYS A 7 -1.48 8.28 10.09
CA LYS A 7 -0.31 8.99 9.55
C LYS A 7 0.52 8.11 8.62
N VAL A 8 0.73 6.84 8.97
CA VAL A 8 1.41 5.87 8.09
C VAL A 8 0.62 5.70 6.79
N TYR A 9 -0.68 5.47 6.91
CA TYR A 9 -1.57 5.28 5.77
C TYR A 9 -1.62 6.52 4.84
N TYR A 10 -1.69 7.72 5.41
CA TYR A 10 -1.63 8.98 4.65
C TYR A 10 -0.31 9.14 3.89
N ASN A 11 0.83 8.85 4.54
CA ASN A 11 2.13 8.96 3.87
C ASN A 11 2.31 7.91 2.76
N ILE A 12 1.75 6.71 2.93
CA ILE A 12 1.67 5.70 1.86
C ILE A 12 0.84 6.24 0.69
N TYR A 13 -0.34 6.79 0.97
CA TYR A 13 -1.17 7.41 -0.07
C TYR A 13 -0.45 8.54 -0.81
N LEU A 14 0.22 9.45 -0.10
CA LEU A 14 1.01 10.51 -0.73
C LEU A 14 2.16 9.95 -1.57
N PHE A 15 2.81 8.88 -1.12
CA PHE A 15 3.84 8.19 -1.89
C PHE A 15 3.27 7.62 -3.20
N GLU A 16 2.10 6.98 -3.16
CA GLU A 16 1.42 6.46 -4.35
C GLU A 16 1.01 7.57 -5.33
N VAL A 17 0.50 8.68 -4.81
CA VAL A 17 0.17 9.86 -5.63
C VAL A 17 1.43 10.42 -6.31
N ASN A 18 2.51 10.61 -5.55
CA ASN A 18 3.78 11.10 -6.07
C ASN A 18 4.41 10.14 -7.09
N THR A 19 4.35 8.84 -6.84
CA THR A 19 4.83 7.80 -7.74
C THR A 19 4.03 7.78 -9.04
N THR A 20 2.71 7.99 -8.96
CA THR A 20 1.85 8.11 -10.14
C THR A 20 2.26 9.31 -11.01
N TYR A 21 2.53 10.46 -10.40
CA TYR A 21 3.05 11.62 -11.13
C TYR A 21 4.44 11.34 -11.74
N ALA A 22 5.37 10.77 -11.00
CA ALA A 22 6.72 10.45 -11.49
C ALA A 22 6.68 9.45 -12.65
N PHE A 23 5.92 8.36 -12.51
CA PHE A 23 5.72 7.39 -13.58
C PHE A 23 5.09 8.03 -14.82
N ARG A 24 4.12 8.94 -14.62
CA ARG A 24 3.52 9.67 -15.74
C ARG A 24 4.52 10.58 -16.45
N THR A 25 5.41 11.26 -15.73
CA THR A 25 6.49 12.05 -16.35
C THR A 25 7.38 11.18 -17.23
N ILE A 26 7.74 9.99 -16.75
CA ILE A 26 8.53 9.02 -17.53
C ILE A 26 7.76 8.57 -18.77
N LEU A 27 6.47 8.21 -18.63
CA LEU A 27 5.64 7.82 -19.77
C LEU A 27 5.49 8.95 -20.79
N ASN A 28 5.28 10.19 -20.35
CA ASN A 28 5.16 11.34 -21.24
C ASN A 28 6.47 11.62 -21.98
N PHE A 29 7.62 11.38 -21.36
CA PHE A 29 8.92 11.46 -22.04
C PHE A 29 9.04 10.41 -23.16
N ILE A 30 8.70 9.15 -22.86
CA ILE A 30 8.80 8.02 -23.81
C ILE A 30 7.77 8.15 -24.95
N PHE A 31 6.52 8.47 -24.62
CA PHE A 31 5.38 8.46 -25.53
C PHE A 31 5.01 9.84 -26.10
N SER A 32 5.80 10.87 -25.80
CA SER A 32 5.66 12.23 -26.37
C SER A 32 5.47 12.23 -27.90
N PRO A 33 6.17 11.40 -28.70
CA PRO A 33 5.98 11.38 -30.15
C PRO A 33 4.55 11.01 -30.58
N ILE A 34 3.86 10.14 -29.84
CA ILE A 34 2.49 9.71 -30.16
C ILE A 34 1.52 10.88 -30.02
N THR A 35 1.71 11.72 -29.00
CA THR A 35 0.87 12.90 -28.75
C THR A 35 1.01 13.99 -29.82
N LYS A 36 2.08 13.92 -30.63
CA LYS A 36 2.39 14.86 -31.73
C LYS A 36 1.86 14.39 -33.09
N ILE A 37 1.26 13.20 -33.18
CA ILE A 37 0.68 12.71 -34.43
C ILE A 37 -0.54 13.55 -34.79
N ASN A 38 -0.43 14.30 -35.90
CA ASN A 38 -1.44 15.26 -36.36
C ASN A 38 -2.85 14.67 -36.52
N PHE A 39 -2.95 13.42 -36.97
CA PHE A 39 -4.24 12.73 -37.12
C PHE A 39 -4.95 12.56 -35.76
N LEU A 40 -4.25 12.08 -34.74
CA LEU A 40 -4.81 11.87 -33.41
C LEU A 40 -5.16 13.20 -32.73
N LYS A 41 -4.27 14.19 -32.85
CA LYS A 41 -4.50 15.54 -32.30
C LYS A 41 -5.76 16.17 -32.89
N LYS A 42 -5.89 16.19 -34.23
CA LYS A 42 -7.09 16.72 -34.91
C LYS A 42 -8.36 15.95 -34.56
N SER A 43 -8.26 14.63 -34.36
CA SER A 43 -9.40 13.79 -33.96
C SER A 43 -9.91 14.15 -32.55
N LEU A 44 -9.02 14.41 -31.60
CA LEU A 44 -9.38 14.83 -30.24
C LEU A 44 -9.91 16.27 -30.20
N GLU A 45 -9.29 17.18 -30.95
CA GLU A 45 -9.76 18.57 -31.06
C GLU A 45 -11.17 18.64 -31.64
N LYS A 46 -11.50 17.80 -32.64
CA LYS A 46 -12.88 17.65 -33.16
C LYS A 46 -13.89 17.19 -32.11
N LYS A 47 -13.45 16.49 -31.06
CA LYS A 47 -14.26 16.06 -29.92
C LYS A 47 -14.27 17.09 -28.78
N GLY A 48 -13.71 18.29 -28.98
CA GLY A 48 -13.63 19.35 -27.97
C GLY A 48 -12.64 19.05 -26.84
N SER A 49 -11.66 18.17 -27.06
CA SER A 49 -10.72 17.73 -26.04
C SER A 49 -9.27 17.79 -26.54
N SER A 50 -8.33 17.62 -25.61
CA SER A 50 -6.90 17.53 -25.91
C SER A 50 -6.26 16.40 -25.11
N PHE A 51 -5.13 15.88 -25.60
CA PHE A 51 -4.37 14.87 -24.86
C PHE A 51 -4.03 15.31 -23.44
N LYS A 52 -3.69 16.59 -23.25
CA LYS A 52 -3.42 17.17 -21.93
C LYS A 52 -4.66 17.17 -21.04
N HIS A 53 -5.80 17.57 -21.57
CA HIS A 53 -7.05 17.60 -20.81
C HIS A 53 -7.49 16.20 -20.35
N ILE A 54 -7.39 15.20 -21.25
CA ILE A 54 -7.68 13.80 -20.90
C ILE A 54 -6.72 13.30 -19.83
N ASP A 55 -5.44 13.65 -19.94
CA ASP A 55 -4.43 13.27 -18.96
C ASP A 55 -4.67 13.89 -17.58
N ASP A 56 -4.98 15.19 -17.53
CA ASP A 56 -5.27 15.91 -16.29
C ASP A 56 -6.49 15.30 -15.57
N ILE A 57 -7.53 14.92 -16.33
CA ILE A 57 -8.70 14.21 -15.79
C ILE A 57 -8.29 12.83 -15.28
N ALA A 58 -7.52 12.07 -16.07
CA ALA A 58 -7.09 10.73 -15.69
C ALA A 58 -6.25 10.74 -14.40
N LEU A 59 -5.34 11.70 -14.26
CA LEU A 59 -4.55 11.90 -13.04
C LEU A 59 -5.44 12.29 -11.85
N LYS A 60 -6.39 13.20 -12.03
CA LYS A 60 -7.32 13.61 -10.97
C LYS A 60 -8.19 12.44 -10.49
N VAL A 61 -8.67 11.61 -11.41
CA VAL A 61 -9.47 10.41 -11.08
C VAL A 61 -8.58 9.35 -10.40
N SER A 62 -7.38 9.10 -10.94
CA SER A 62 -6.43 8.13 -10.38
C SER A 62 -6.00 8.49 -8.96
N ASN A 63 -5.81 9.77 -8.68
CA ASN A 63 -5.33 10.28 -7.40
C ASN A 63 -6.48 10.76 -6.50
N ASN A 64 -7.73 10.39 -6.79
CA ASN A 64 -8.83 10.69 -5.87
C ASN A 64 -8.66 9.87 -4.58
N ARG A 65 -8.76 10.52 -3.42
CA ARG A 65 -8.52 9.91 -2.10
C ARG A 65 -9.64 8.98 -1.61
N GLU A 66 -10.81 8.97 -2.24
CA GLU A 66 -11.97 8.15 -1.86
C GLU A 66 -12.07 6.87 -2.70
N TYR A 67 -11.85 6.99 -4.01
CA TYR A 67 -12.07 5.89 -4.97
C TYR A 67 -10.95 5.72 -6.01
N GLY A 68 -9.91 6.56 -5.97
CA GLY A 68 -8.85 6.55 -6.95
C GLY A 68 -7.96 5.30 -6.89
N LYS A 69 -7.12 5.13 -7.91
CA LYS A 69 -6.11 4.07 -7.95
C LYS A 69 -5.14 4.19 -6.77
N SER A 70 -4.62 5.39 -6.48
CA SER A 70 -3.60 5.59 -5.45
C SER A 70 -4.09 5.20 -4.05
N ILE A 71 -5.35 5.50 -3.70
CA ILE A 71 -5.91 5.07 -2.42
C ILE A 71 -6.11 3.54 -2.36
N ASN A 72 -6.49 2.91 -3.46
CA ASN A 72 -6.60 1.45 -3.53
C ASN A 72 -5.24 0.75 -3.36
N PHE A 73 -4.17 1.27 -3.97
CA PHE A 73 -2.83 0.76 -3.71
C PHE A 73 -2.40 0.99 -2.26
N ALA A 74 -2.70 2.16 -1.70
CA ALA A 74 -2.45 2.42 -0.29
C ALA A 74 -3.20 1.45 0.63
N ASN A 75 -4.46 1.10 0.32
CA ASN A 75 -5.26 0.09 1.04
C ASN A 75 -4.59 -1.28 1.03
N ILE A 76 -4.10 -1.71 -0.13
CA ILE A 76 -3.39 -2.98 -0.26
C ILE A 76 -2.09 -2.95 0.54
N GLN A 77 -1.33 -1.87 0.46
CA GLN A 77 -0.04 -1.75 1.16
C GLN A 77 -0.20 -1.71 2.68
N ILE A 78 -1.14 -0.93 3.22
CA ILE A 78 -1.38 -0.87 4.66
C ILE A 78 -1.93 -2.21 5.21
N GLY A 79 -2.73 -2.93 4.42
CA GLY A 79 -3.13 -4.31 4.71
C GLY A 79 -1.95 -5.27 4.69
N GLY A 80 -1.13 -5.19 3.64
CA GLY A 80 0.07 -6.01 3.46
C GLY A 80 1.08 -5.87 4.59
N LEU A 81 1.24 -4.67 5.17
CA LEU A 81 2.11 -4.46 6.32
C LEU A 81 1.68 -5.27 7.56
N LEU A 82 0.37 -5.39 7.81
CA LEU A 82 -0.15 -6.21 8.90
C LEU A 82 -0.01 -7.70 8.59
N VAL A 83 -0.27 -8.14 7.35
CA VAL A 83 -0.01 -9.52 6.92
C VAL A 83 1.46 -9.90 7.13
N ILE A 84 2.39 -9.01 6.77
CA ILE A 84 3.82 -9.22 7.00
C ILE A 84 4.11 -9.38 8.49
N LEU A 85 3.55 -8.51 9.34
CA LEU A 85 3.73 -8.59 10.79
C LEU A 85 3.19 -9.91 11.37
N GLU A 86 2.00 -10.34 10.95
CA GLU A 86 1.43 -11.62 11.38
C GLU A 86 2.29 -12.80 10.95
N TYR A 87 2.81 -12.76 9.72
CA TYR A 87 3.73 -13.77 9.24
C TYR A 87 5.07 -13.78 10.00
N CYS A 88 5.59 -12.60 10.41
CA CYS A 88 6.76 -12.53 11.29
C CYS A 88 6.50 -13.26 12.62
N LEU A 89 5.34 -13.02 13.23
CA LEU A 89 4.94 -13.68 14.47
C LEU A 89 4.83 -15.20 14.28
N PHE A 90 4.22 -15.63 13.17
CA PHE A 90 4.15 -17.03 12.81
C PHE A 90 5.55 -17.66 12.69
N ASN A 91 6.49 -16.99 12.03
CA ASN A 91 7.87 -17.46 11.88
C ASN A 91 8.60 -17.60 13.24
N PHE A 92 8.40 -16.66 14.16
CA PHE A 92 8.97 -16.78 15.50
C PHE A 92 8.32 -17.91 16.31
N LEU A 93 7.00 -18.06 16.24
CA LEU A 93 6.29 -19.17 16.89
C LEU A 93 6.76 -20.51 16.34
N GLN A 94 6.94 -20.60 15.02
CA GLN A 94 7.50 -21.77 14.36
C GLN A 94 8.92 -22.07 14.87
N ALA A 95 9.79 -21.07 14.96
CA ALA A 95 11.15 -21.26 15.45
C ALA A 95 11.16 -21.77 16.91
N LEU A 96 10.26 -21.26 17.76
CA LEU A 96 10.14 -21.72 19.14
C LEU A 96 9.62 -23.16 19.26
N LEU A 97 8.69 -23.56 18.39
CA LEU A 97 8.03 -24.87 18.43
C LEU A 97 8.71 -25.94 17.55
N GLY A 98 9.83 -25.61 16.90
CA GLY A 98 10.54 -26.48 15.96
C GLY A 98 9.75 -26.75 14.67
N LYS A 99 10.09 -27.80 13.90
CA LYS A 99 9.43 -28.13 12.60
C LYS A 99 7.95 -28.50 12.69
N SER A 100 7.35 -28.54 13.88
CA SER A 100 5.99 -29.04 14.09
C SER A 100 4.90 -28.20 13.38
N LEU A 101 4.90 -26.87 13.50
CA LEU A 101 3.80 -26.04 12.96
C LEU A 101 3.66 -26.08 11.42
N ILE A 102 4.76 -25.95 10.69
CA ILE A 102 4.78 -25.90 9.21
C ILE A 102 4.21 -27.21 8.63
N GLN A 103 4.50 -28.35 9.27
CA GLN A 103 3.98 -29.65 8.87
C GLN A 103 2.46 -29.73 9.06
N TYR A 104 1.95 -29.22 10.19
CA TYR A 104 0.50 -29.17 10.42
C TYR A 104 -0.23 -28.25 9.43
N VAL A 105 0.35 -27.09 9.10
CA VAL A 105 -0.30 -26.11 8.21
C VAL A 105 -0.21 -26.50 6.73
N TRP A 106 0.92 -27.07 6.30
CA TRP A 106 1.23 -27.27 4.88
C TRP A 106 1.21 -28.73 4.42
N GLU A 107 1.56 -29.69 5.27
CA GLU A 107 1.70 -31.11 4.88
C GLU A 107 0.46 -31.95 5.22
N TYR A 108 -0.29 -31.57 6.26
CA TYR A 108 -1.37 -32.43 6.77
C TYR A 108 -2.64 -32.41 5.89
N ASN A 109 -3.24 -31.25 5.63
CA ASN A 109 -4.45 -31.12 4.82
C ASN A 109 -4.59 -29.71 4.24
N ARG A 110 -5.03 -29.62 2.97
CA ARG A 110 -5.33 -28.35 2.27
C ARG A 110 -6.32 -27.45 3.03
N ILE A 111 -7.21 -28.03 3.84
CA ILE A 111 -8.15 -27.26 4.67
C ILE A 111 -7.38 -26.38 5.67
N TYR A 112 -6.33 -26.89 6.33
CA TYR A 112 -5.54 -26.10 7.28
C TYR A 112 -4.80 -24.96 6.59
N THR A 113 -4.28 -25.20 5.39
CA THR A 113 -3.66 -24.15 4.57
C THR A 113 -4.67 -23.05 4.22
N LEU A 114 -5.89 -23.41 3.81
CA LEU A 114 -6.96 -22.45 3.53
C LEU A 114 -7.37 -21.67 4.78
N CYS A 115 -7.56 -22.34 5.91
CA CYS A 115 -7.86 -21.68 7.19
C CYS A 115 -6.75 -20.69 7.57
N PHE A 116 -5.48 -21.07 7.41
CA PHE A 116 -4.34 -20.20 7.69
C PHE A 116 -4.36 -18.94 6.81
N ILE A 117 -4.56 -19.09 5.49
CA ILE A 117 -4.65 -17.96 4.56
C ILE A 117 -5.82 -17.05 4.93
N ILE A 118 -6.99 -17.61 5.24
CA ILE A 118 -8.18 -16.83 5.63
C ILE A 118 -7.90 -16.03 6.90
N ILE A 119 -7.29 -16.64 7.92
CA ILE A 119 -6.94 -15.96 9.18
C ILE A 119 -5.97 -14.81 8.91
N MET A 120 -4.90 -15.07 8.13
CA MET A 120 -3.88 -14.09 7.76
C MET A 120 -4.44 -12.90 6.96
N LEU A 121 -5.62 -13.02 6.33
CA LEU A 121 -6.28 -11.93 5.62
C LEU A 121 -7.37 -11.26 6.46
N LEU A 122 -8.05 -12.04 7.31
CA LEU A 122 -9.17 -11.56 8.12
C LEU A 122 -8.71 -10.66 9.26
N ILE A 123 -7.62 -10.99 9.94
CA ILE A 123 -7.11 -10.18 11.07
C ILE A 123 -6.67 -8.79 10.58
N PRO A 124 -5.85 -8.64 9.52
CA PRO A 124 -5.50 -7.33 8.97
C PRO A 124 -6.71 -6.52 8.54
N TYR A 125 -7.70 -7.19 7.93
CA TYR A 125 -8.94 -6.55 7.53
C TYR A 125 -9.70 -5.98 8.73
N ILE A 126 -9.88 -6.76 9.81
CA ILE A 126 -10.57 -6.31 11.03
C ILE A 126 -9.85 -5.13 11.67
N ILE A 127 -8.52 -5.19 11.78
CA ILE A 127 -7.70 -4.13 12.38
C ILE A 127 -7.81 -2.84 11.56
N ASN A 128 -7.58 -2.91 10.24
CA ASN A 128 -7.67 -1.74 9.37
C ASN A 128 -9.08 -1.20 9.26
N ASN A 129 -10.10 -2.06 9.29
CA ASN A 129 -11.48 -1.60 9.32
C ASN A 129 -11.74 -0.74 10.56
N LYS A 130 -11.37 -1.19 11.76
CA LYS A 130 -11.57 -0.43 13.00
C LYS A 130 -10.75 0.87 13.06
N LEU A 131 -9.48 0.82 12.62
CA LEU A 131 -8.54 1.93 12.77
C LEU A 131 -8.59 2.96 11.63
N LEU A 132 -8.99 2.55 10.42
CA LEU A 132 -8.89 3.37 9.20
C LEU A 132 -10.25 3.57 8.52
N TRP A 133 -10.94 2.47 8.19
CA TRP A 133 -12.04 2.53 7.20
C TRP A 133 -13.42 2.75 7.79
N GLU A 134 -13.65 2.35 9.04
CA GLU A 134 -14.95 2.50 9.71
C GLU A 134 -15.38 3.98 9.71
N ASN A 135 -16.56 4.27 9.16
CA ASN A 135 -17.12 5.62 9.04
C ASN A 135 -16.19 6.62 8.34
N ASP A 136 -15.37 6.14 7.40
CA ASP A 136 -14.42 6.94 6.63
C ASP A 136 -13.47 7.78 7.50
N LYS A 137 -13.08 7.24 8.68
CA LYS A 137 -12.17 7.91 9.63
C LYS A 137 -10.90 8.41 8.95
N TYR A 138 -10.33 7.61 8.04
CA TYR A 138 -9.11 7.99 7.34
C TYR A 138 -9.26 9.29 6.53
N LEU A 139 -10.42 9.57 5.93
CA LEU A 139 -10.65 10.81 5.20
C LEU A 139 -10.58 12.03 6.13
N LYS A 140 -11.17 11.93 7.32
CA LYS A 140 -11.13 12.99 8.34
C LYS A 140 -9.69 13.27 8.80
N TYR A 141 -8.91 12.21 9.02
CA TYR A 141 -7.50 12.36 9.35
C TYR A 141 -6.69 12.93 8.19
N PHE A 142 -6.96 12.52 6.94
CA PHE A 142 -6.28 13.06 5.77
C PHE A 142 -6.50 14.57 5.65
N GLU A 143 -7.74 15.03 5.86
CA GLU A 143 -8.06 16.47 5.90
C GLU A 143 -7.32 17.22 7.01
N GLU A 144 -7.26 16.64 8.22
CA GLU A 144 -6.49 17.20 9.32
C GLU A 144 -4.99 17.31 8.95
N PHE A 145 -4.45 16.28 8.30
CA PHE A 145 -3.03 16.19 7.96
C PHE A 145 -2.65 17.05 6.76
N ASP A 146 -3.59 17.34 5.86
CA ASP A 146 -3.41 18.29 4.77
C ASP A 146 -3.18 19.72 5.30
N GLN A 147 -3.77 20.05 6.45
CA GLN A 147 -3.62 21.34 7.14
C GLN A 147 -2.31 21.46 7.96
N ASP A 148 -1.61 20.35 8.19
CA ASP A 148 -0.34 20.38 8.92
C ASP A 148 0.73 21.19 8.18
N SER A 149 1.57 21.88 8.96
CA SER A 149 2.73 22.58 8.41
C SER A 149 3.65 21.62 7.64
N LYS A 150 4.36 22.14 6.62
CA LYS A 150 5.31 21.35 5.82
C LYS A 150 6.30 20.59 6.72
N HIS A 151 6.84 21.24 7.75
CA HIS A 151 7.80 20.62 8.66
C HIS A 151 7.22 19.39 9.38
N VAL A 152 5.98 19.49 9.87
CA VAL A 152 5.29 18.37 10.53
C VAL A 152 5.04 17.23 9.55
N ARG A 153 4.62 17.53 8.31
CA ARG A 153 4.42 16.50 7.28
C ARG A 153 5.71 15.77 6.93
N TYR A 154 6.82 16.49 6.73
CA TYR A 154 8.13 15.88 6.47
C TYR A 154 8.60 15.00 7.63
N LYS A 155 8.45 15.47 8.87
CA LYS A 155 8.77 14.67 10.06
C LYS A 155 7.98 13.35 10.07
N TRP A 156 6.68 13.41 9.82
CA TRP A 156 5.84 12.21 9.80
C TRP A 156 6.13 11.31 8.61
N ALA A 157 6.50 11.84 7.44
CA ALA A 157 6.94 11.02 6.32
C ALA A 157 8.16 10.16 6.69
N TRP A 158 9.16 10.73 7.37
CA TRP A 158 10.31 9.98 7.86
C TRP A 158 9.95 8.96 8.94
N ILE A 159 9.07 9.31 9.88
CA ILE A 159 8.59 8.37 10.90
C ILE A 159 7.86 7.20 10.25
N SER A 160 6.95 7.47 9.31
CA SER A 160 6.21 6.43 8.58
C SER A 160 7.14 5.53 7.78
N LEU A 161 8.14 6.10 7.11
CA LEU A 161 9.18 5.33 6.44
C LEU A 161 9.95 4.43 7.41
N GLY A 162 10.32 4.96 8.58
CA GLY A 162 11.00 4.20 9.64
C GLY A 162 10.17 3.03 10.17
N ILE A 163 8.85 3.22 10.34
CA ILE A 163 7.92 2.15 10.73
C ILE A 163 7.88 1.06 9.66
N ILE A 164 7.68 1.43 8.39
CA ILE A 164 7.64 0.48 7.28
C ILE A 164 8.96 -0.30 7.17
N ALA A 165 10.10 0.41 7.21
CA ALA A 165 11.42 -0.20 7.16
C ALA A 165 11.65 -1.17 8.34
N SER A 166 11.16 -0.83 9.53
CA SER A 166 11.27 -1.68 10.71
C SER A 166 10.45 -2.97 10.59
N ILE A 167 9.25 -2.89 10.00
CA ILE A 167 8.42 -4.08 9.69
C ILE A 167 9.14 -4.99 8.69
N ILE A 168 9.70 -4.41 7.63
CA ILE A 168 10.46 -5.17 6.62
C ILE A 168 11.71 -5.81 7.23
N LEU A 169 12.46 -5.07 8.07
CA LEU A 169 13.63 -5.60 8.76
C LEU A 169 13.26 -6.74 9.71
N LEU A 170 12.17 -6.59 10.46
CA LEU A 170 11.64 -7.64 11.33
C LEU A 170 11.29 -8.90 10.53
N PHE A 171 10.69 -8.73 9.36
CA PHE A 171 10.38 -9.84 8.45
C PHE A 171 11.65 -10.57 8.00
N ILE A 172 12.67 -9.85 7.54
CA ILE A 172 13.96 -10.44 7.15
C ILE A 172 14.58 -11.20 8.33
N LEU A 173 14.58 -10.61 9.53
CA LEU A 173 15.10 -11.26 10.74
C LEU A 173 14.32 -12.52 11.09
N SER A 174 12.98 -12.49 10.97
CA SER A 174 12.13 -13.65 11.24
C SER A 174 12.49 -14.82 10.32
N LEU A 175 12.72 -14.55 9.03
CA LEU A 175 13.14 -15.57 8.05
C LEU A 175 14.52 -16.14 8.40
N ILE A 176 15.49 -15.29 8.75
CA ILE A 176 16.84 -15.74 9.13
C ILE A 176 16.78 -16.66 10.35
N VAL A 177 15.99 -16.31 11.37
CA VAL A 177 15.83 -17.14 12.57
C VAL A 177 15.20 -18.48 12.20
N THR A 178 14.11 -18.47 11.44
CA THR A 178 13.44 -19.71 11.01
C THR A 178 14.37 -20.60 10.19
N ILE A 179 15.16 -20.05 9.26
CA ILE A 179 16.14 -20.81 8.47
C ILE A 179 17.22 -21.41 9.38
N LYS A 180 17.76 -20.67 10.34
CA LYS A 180 18.80 -21.19 11.25
C LYS A 180 18.31 -22.28 12.20
N VAL A 181 17.04 -22.22 12.60
CA VAL A 181 16.46 -23.15 13.58
C VAL A 181 15.92 -24.42 12.89
N LEU A 182 15.43 -24.31 11.66
CA LEU A 182 14.78 -25.40 10.95
C LEU A 182 15.58 -25.97 9.77
N GLY A 183 16.56 -25.23 9.24
CA GLY A 183 17.49 -25.73 8.22
C GLY A 183 18.49 -26.68 8.82
#